data_AF-A0AAV2SIZ9-F1
#
_entry.id   AF-A0AAV2SIZ9-F1
#
_cell.length_a   1.000
_cell.length_b   1.000
_cell.length_c   1.000
_cell.angle_alpha   90.00
_cell.angle_beta   90.00
_cell.angle_gamma   90.00
#
_symmetry.space_group_name_H-M   'P 1'
#
loop_
_entity.id
_entity.type
_entity.pdbx_description
1 polymer ?
#
loop_
_entity_poly.entity_id
_entity_poly.type
_entity_poly.pdbx_seq_one_letter_code
_entity_poly.pdbx_strand_id
1 'polypeptide(L)'
;REREILDKFPNHWSSEPHVYSLCDLIEVKEGTFVCKIKELTQHCISHVAKCQVCLGKGFICEICTEGDPIFPFQLESTALCQECRACYHAACFSPTHCPRCIRREIRRESQQMAIEL
;
A
#
# COMPACT_ATOMS: atom_id res chain seq x y z
N ARG A 1 9.25 1.46 -19.72
CA ARG A 1 9.28 0.04 -20.13
C ARG A 1 8.29 -0.80 -19.33
N GLU A 2 8.39 -0.99 -18.01
CA GLU A 2 7.40 -1.86 -17.32
C GLU A 2 6.03 -1.20 -17.01
N ARG A 3 5.93 0.13 -17.04
CA ARG A 3 4.62 0.82 -16.91
C ARG A 3 3.66 0.52 -18.08
N GLU A 4 4.20 0.13 -19.23
CA GLU A 4 3.44 -0.18 -20.45
C GLU A 4 2.49 -1.36 -20.29
N ILE A 5 2.71 -2.23 -19.29
CA ILE A 5 1.78 -3.35 -19.04
C ILE A 5 0.47 -2.86 -18.44
N LEU A 6 0.52 -1.84 -17.56
CA LEU A 6 -0.67 -1.26 -16.94
C LEU A 6 -1.50 -0.49 -17.98
N ASP A 7 -0.81 0.18 -18.91
CA ASP A 7 -1.46 0.95 -19.99
C ASP A 7 -2.26 0.06 -20.98
N LYS A 8 -2.08 -1.26 -20.94
CA LYS A 8 -2.88 -2.22 -21.74
C LYS A 8 -4.24 -2.54 -21.12
N PHE A 9 -4.46 -2.14 -19.87
CA PHE A 9 -5.69 -2.41 -19.15
C PHE A 9 -6.46 -1.12 -18.86
N PRO A 10 -7.77 -1.20 -18.60
CA PRO A 10 -8.54 -0.04 -18.18
C PRO A 10 -7.94 0.61 -16.93
N ASN A 11 -7.75 1.92 -16.97
CA ASN A 11 -7.10 2.67 -15.89
C ASN A 11 -7.77 2.47 -14.52
N HIS A 12 -9.11 2.35 -14.50
CA HIS A 12 -9.90 2.19 -13.29
C HIS A 12 -9.53 0.95 -12.49
N TRP A 13 -8.99 -0.10 -13.12
CA TRP A 13 -8.49 -1.29 -12.42
C TRP A 13 -7.36 -0.96 -11.43
N SER A 14 -6.57 0.08 -11.71
CA SER A 14 -5.42 0.49 -10.89
C SER A 14 -5.68 1.72 -10.02
N SER A 15 -6.63 2.58 -10.40
CA SER A 15 -6.92 3.85 -9.71
C SER A 15 -8.14 3.81 -8.80
N GLU A 16 -9.14 2.98 -9.12
CA GLU A 16 -10.48 3.05 -8.53
C GLU A 16 -10.99 1.64 -8.16
N PRO A 17 -10.69 1.13 -6.96
CA PRO A 17 -10.89 -0.28 -6.59
C PRO A 17 -12.35 -0.74 -6.57
N HIS A 18 -13.31 0.20 -6.62
CA HIS A 18 -14.74 -0.08 -6.59
C HIS A 18 -15.45 0.25 -7.91
N VAL A 19 -14.71 0.69 -8.93
CA VAL A 19 -15.27 1.01 -10.24
C VAL A 19 -15.09 -0.19 -11.15
N TYR A 20 -16.18 -0.56 -11.82
CA TYR A 20 -16.22 -1.65 -12.79
C TYR A 20 -17.04 -1.21 -14.00
N SER A 21 -16.55 -1.54 -15.19
CA SER A 21 -17.31 -1.45 -16.43
C SER A 21 -18.26 -2.64 -16.57
N LEU A 22 -19.24 -2.55 -17.47
CA LEU A 22 -20.12 -3.68 -17.78
C LEU A 22 -19.33 -4.89 -18.31
N CYS A 23 -18.27 -4.65 -19.09
CA CYS A 23 -17.38 -5.71 -19.57
C CYS A 23 -16.69 -6.42 -18.40
N ASP A 24 -16.18 -5.69 -17.42
CA ASP A 24 -15.54 -6.28 -16.23
C ASP A 24 -16.51 -7.20 -15.49
N LEU A 25 -17.76 -6.77 -15.31
CA LEU A 25 -18.79 -7.55 -14.61
C LEU A 25 -19.18 -8.83 -15.38
N ILE A 26 -19.18 -8.77 -16.71
CA ILE A 26 -19.37 -9.97 -17.56
C ILE A 26 -18.19 -10.92 -17.36
N GLU A 27 -16.96 -10.43 -17.41
CA GLU A 27 -15.75 -11.24 -17.20
C GLU A 27 -15.67 -11.84 -15.79
N VAL A 28 -16.19 -11.14 -14.78
CA VAL A 28 -16.34 -11.67 -13.41
C VAL A 28 -17.30 -12.85 -13.41
N LYS A 29 -18.46 -12.72 -14.07
CA LYS A 29 -19.44 -13.81 -14.20
C LYS A 29 -18.87 -15.01 -14.95
N GLU A 30 -18.03 -14.76 -15.95
CA GLU A 30 -17.34 -15.80 -16.74
C GLU A 30 -16.12 -16.40 -16.02
N GLY A 31 -15.68 -15.79 -14.90
CA GLY A 31 -14.54 -16.24 -14.11
C GLY A 31 -13.16 -15.87 -14.69
N THR A 32 -13.11 -15.10 -15.78
CA THR A 32 -11.86 -14.73 -16.46
C THR A 32 -11.20 -13.50 -15.84
N PHE A 33 -11.98 -12.61 -15.22
CA PHE A 33 -11.50 -11.35 -14.64
C PHE A 33 -10.42 -11.56 -13.57
N VAL A 34 -10.67 -12.49 -12.64
CA VAL A 34 -9.76 -12.78 -11.51
C VAL A 34 -8.40 -13.26 -12.01
N CYS A 35 -8.36 -14.08 -13.07
CA CYS A 35 -7.12 -14.57 -13.66
C CYS A 35 -6.28 -13.41 -14.23
N LYS A 36 -6.90 -12.49 -14.97
CA LYS A 36 -6.23 -11.30 -15.54
C LYS A 36 -5.63 -10.42 -14.45
N ILE A 37 -6.40 -10.13 -13.38
CA ILE A 37 -5.93 -9.31 -12.25
C ILE A 37 -4.77 -10.00 -11.53
N LYS A 38 -4.83 -11.32 -11.31
CA LYS A 38 -3.74 -12.07 -10.67
C LYS A 38 -2.46 -12.02 -11.49
N GLU A 39 -2.55 -12.23 -12.79
CA GLU A 39 -1.39 -12.17 -13.70
C GLU A 39 -0.75 -10.78 -13.68
N LEU A 40 -1.56 -9.73 -13.82
CA LEU A 40 -1.11 -8.34 -13.74
C LEU A 40 -0.44 -8.04 -12.39
N THR A 41 -1.08 -8.45 -11.30
CA THR A 41 -0.57 -8.27 -9.93
C THR A 41 0.79 -8.96 -9.75
N GLN A 42 0.92 -10.19 -10.25
CA GLN A 42 2.18 -10.95 -10.16
C GLN A 42 3.31 -10.24 -10.94
N HIS A 43 3.00 -9.66 -12.09
CA HIS A 43 3.96 -8.87 -12.86
C HIS A 43 4.43 -7.64 -12.06
N CYS A 44 3.50 -6.89 -11.45
CA CYS A 44 3.82 -5.74 -10.61
C CYS A 44 4.66 -6.14 -9.39
N ILE A 45 4.32 -7.23 -8.70
CA ILE A 45 5.09 -7.74 -7.55
C ILE A 45 6.50 -8.14 -7.98
N SER A 46 6.64 -8.87 -9.09
CA SER A 46 7.95 -9.26 -9.65
C SER A 46 8.80 -8.03 -10.00
N HIS A 47 8.19 -6.97 -10.54
CA HIS A 47 8.88 -5.72 -10.80
C HIS A 47 9.39 -5.08 -9.50
N VAL A 48 8.51 -4.91 -8.51
CA VAL A 48 8.88 -4.31 -7.22
C VAL A 48 10.05 -5.06 -6.57
N ALA A 49 10.06 -6.40 -6.64
CA ALA A 49 11.14 -7.21 -6.09
C ALA A 49 12.51 -7.01 -6.79
N LYS A 50 12.54 -6.56 -8.04
CA LYS A 50 13.77 -6.42 -8.84
C LYS A 50 14.22 -4.97 -9.02
N CYS A 51 13.31 -4.01 -8.84
CA CYS A 51 13.55 -2.60 -9.10
C CYS A 51 13.95 -1.85 -7.82
N GLN A 52 15.21 -1.41 -7.72
CA GLN A 52 15.73 -0.70 -6.55
C GLN A 52 14.98 0.61 -6.24
N VAL A 53 14.45 1.27 -7.28
CA VAL A 53 13.63 2.48 -7.11
C VAL A 53 12.29 2.15 -6.43
N CYS A 54 11.70 1.00 -6.75
CA CYS A 54 10.47 0.55 -6.10
C CYS A 54 10.73 -0.02 -4.71
N LEU A 55 11.84 -0.75 -4.51
CA LEU A 55 12.25 -1.23 -3.20
C LEU A 55 12.45 -0.08 -2.22
N GLY A 56 13.08 1.02 -2.66
CA GLY A 56 13.25 2.24 -1.86
C GLY A 56 11.95 2.95 -1.48
N LYS A 57 10.79 2.58 -2.06
CA LYS A 57 9.47 3.08 -1.67
C LYS A 57 8.75 2.18 -0.66
N GLY A 58 9.34 1.06 -0.30
CA GLY A 58 8.84 0.20 0.78
C GLY A 58 8.94 0.89 2.14
N PHE A 59 8.36 0.25 3.14
CA PHE A 59 8.39 0.72 4.53
C PHE A 59 9.30 -0.18 5.35
N ILE A 60 10.01 0.40 6.32
CA ILE A 60 10.60 -0.37 7.41
C ILE A 60 9.62 -0.31 8.57
N CYS A 61 9.30 -1.47 9.16
CA CYS A 61 8.43 -1.50 10.33
C CYS A 61 9.14 -0.80 11.50
N GLU A 62 8.63 0.35 11.94
CA GLU A 62 9.26 1.14 13.02
C GLU A 62 9.22 0.47 14.40
N ILE A 63 8.47 -0.63 14.54
CA ILE A 63 8.26 -1.33 15.81
C ILE A 63 9.33 -2.40 16.02
N CYS A 64 9.49 -3.31 15.06
CA CYS A 64 10.56 -4.33 15.13
C CYS A 64 11.87 -3.83 14.55
N THR A 65 11.86 -2.88 13.62
CA THR A 65 13.04 -2.34 12.92
C THR A 65 13.92 -3.39 12.23
N GLU A 66 13.38 -4.59 12.05
CA GLU A 66 14.07 -5.76 11.53
C GLU A 66 13.41 -6.22 10.23
N GLY A 67 14.23 -6.83 9.37
CA GLY A 67 13.80 -7.46 8.12
C GLY A 67 13.86 -6.55 6.90
N ASP A 68 13.35 -7.09 5.79
CA ASP A 68 13.29 -6.41 4.51
C ASP A 68 12.15 -5.36 4.46
N PRO A 69 12.19 -4.43 3.49
CA PRO A 69 11.09 -3.50 3.28
C PRO A 69 9.76 -4.23 3.06
N ILE A 70 8.74 -3.79 3.81
CA ILE A 70 7.38 -4.25 3.67
C ILE A 70 6.55 -3.31 2.81
N PHE A 71 5.51 -3.85 2.19
CA PHE A 71 4.67 -3.13 1.25
C PHE A 71 3.18 -3.26 1.58
N PRO A 72 2.39 -2.19 1.39
CA PRO A 72 0.95 -2.20 1.61
C PRO A 72 0.17 -3.30 0.86
N PHE A 73 0.70 -3.80 -0.26
CA PHE A 73 0.06 -4.86 -1.05
C PHE A 73 0.28 -6.28 -0.46
N GLN A 74 1.11 -6.43 0.57
CA GLN A 74 1.34 -7.69 1.28
C GLN A 74 0.27 -7.87 2.36
N LEU A 75 -0.98 -8.05 1.93
CA LEU A 75 -2.18 -7.96 2.78
C LEU A 75 -2.20 -8.96 3.95
N GLU A 76 -1.52 -10.10 3.81
CA GLU A 76 -1.49 -11.15 4.84
C GLU A 76 -0.50 -10.85 5.97
N SER A 77 0.59 -10.13 5.69
CA SER A 77 1.69 -9.93 6.63
C SER A 77 1.84 -8.49 7.11
N THR A 78 1.06 -7.55 6.57
CA THR A 78 1.18 -6.12 6.85
C THR A 78 -0.14 -5.49 7.27
N ALA A 79 -0.04 -4.38 8.01
CA ALA A 79 -1.16 -3.55 8.41
C ALA A 79 -0.83 -2.07 8.19
N LEU A 80 -1.82 -1.30 7.75
CA LEU A 80 -1.71 0.14 7.51
C LEU A 80 -2.43 0.93 8.60
N CYS A 81 -1.77 1.98 9.08
CA CYS A 81 -2.45 3.01 9.86
C CYS A 81 -3.42 3.79 8.95
N GLN A 82 -4.69 3.88 9.35
CA GLN A 82 -5.72 4.58 8.57
C GLN A 82 -5.48 6.10 8.48
N GLU A 83 -4.83 6.68 9.49
CA GLU A 83 -4.56 8.13 9.56
C GLU A 83 -3.34 8.56 8.75
N CYS A 84 -2.20 7.88 8.93
CA CYS A 84 -0.92 8.30 8.34
C CYS A 84 -0.42 7.39 7.22
N ARG A 85 -1.12 6.27 6.94
CA ARG A 85 -0.77 5.26 5.93
C ARG A 85 0.62 4.66 6.10
N ALA A 86 1.21 4.76 7.30
CA ALA A 86 2.42 4.02 7.62
C ALA A 86 2.11 2.51 7.64
N CYS A 87 3.03 1.73 7.07
CA CYS A 87 2.93 0.29 6.99
C CYS A 87 3.79 -0.37 8.07
N TYR A 88 3.23 -1.40 8.69
CA TYR A 88 3.83 -2.17 9.76
C TYR A 88 3.56 -3.66 9.51
N HIS A 89 4.31 -4.55 10.14
CA HIS A 89 3.90 -5.96 10.18
C HIS A 89 2.57 -6.09 10.91
N ALA A 90 1.69 -6.97 10.42
CA ALA A 90 0.38 -7.22 11.02
C ALA A 90 0.50 -7.66 12.49
N ALA A 91 1.52 -8.47 12.80
CA ALA A 91 1.82 -8.91 14.17
C ALA A 91 2.37 -7.80 15.08
N CYS A 92 2.97 -6.74 14.52
CA CYS A 92 3.55 -5.64 15.30
C CYS A 92 2.56 -4.53 15.60
N PHE A 93 1.56 -4.32 14.74
CA PHE A 93 0.75 -3.11 14.76
C PHE A 93 -0.55 -3.25 15.55
N SER A 94 -0.81 -2.26 16.42
CA SER A 94 -2.11 -2.07 17.04
C SER A 94 -2.78 -0.82 16.46
N PRO A 95 -4.00 -0.94 15.89
CA PRO A 95 -4.70 0.20 15.28
C PRO A 95 -4.89 1.41 16.19
N THR A 96 -4.99 1.21 17.50
CA THR A 96 -5.22 2.29 18.48
C THR A 96 -3.94 3.07 18.81
N HIS A 97 -2.76 2.52 18.53
CA HIS A 97 -1.48 3.10 18.96
C HIS A 97 -0.47 3.12 17.81
N CYS A 98 -0.66 4.03 16.85
CA CYS A 98 0.33 4.24 15.79
C CYS A 98 1.50 5.10 16.30
N PRO A 99 2.75 4.58 16.37
CA PRO A 99 3.91 5.34 16.86
C PRO A 99 4.16 6.61 16.06
N ARG A 100 3.95 6.56 14.74
CA ARG A 100 4.15 7.71 13.86
C ARG A 100 3.10 8.80 14.09
N CYS A 101 1.84 8.45 14.32
CA CYS A 101 0.80 9.42 14.66
C CYS A 101 1.07 10.08 16.01
N ILE A 102 1.43 9.30 17.03
CA ILE A 102 1.79 9.82 18.37
C ILE A 102 2.94 10.82 18.26
N ARG A 103 4.03 10.47 17.57
CA ARG A 103 5.17 11.39 17.36
C ARG A 103 4.77 12.66 16.59
N ARG A 104 3.81 12.58 15.66
CA ARG A 104 3.30 13.76 14.93
C ARG A 104 2.48 14.65 15.85
N GLU A 105 1.66 14.08 16.73
CA GLU A 105 0.83 14.83 17.66
C GLU A 105 1.68 15.62 18.66
N ILE A 106 2.61 14.95 19.34
CA ILE A 106 3.53 15.60 20.29
C ILE A 106 4.28 16.78 19.66
N ARG A 107 4.72 16.63 18.39
CA ARG A 107 5.38 17.72 17.64
C ARG A 107 4.44 18.88 17.36
N ARG A 108 3.17 18.62 17.01
CA ARG A 108 2.17 19.67 16.77
C ARG A 108 1.90 20.45 18.06
N GLU A 109 1.67 19.75 19.18
CA GLU A 109 1.44 20.36 20.49
C GLU A 109 2.62 21.25 20.92
N SER A 110 3.85 20.75 20.78
CA SER A 110 5.06 21.50 21.12
C SER A 110 5.22 22.77 20.28
N GLN A 111 4.84 22.73 19.00
CA GLN A 111 4.87 23.89 18.11
C GLN A 111 3.79 24.91 18.48
N GLN A 112 2.60 24.45 18.84
CA GLN A 112 1.50 25.33 19.27
C GLN A 112 1.87 26.09 20.55
N MET A 113 2.43 25.39 21.55
CA MET A 113 2.90 26.02 22.80
C MET A 113 4.01 27.05 22.55
N ALA A 114 4.89 26.81 21.58
CA ALA A 114 5.97 27.74 21.24
C ALA A 114 5.47 29.01 20.50
N ILE A 115 4.28 29.00 19.91
CA ILE A 115 3.65 30.16 19.25
C ILE A 115 2.87 31.01 20.27
N GLU A 116 2.41 30.41 21.36
CA GLU A 116 1.63 31.07 22.42
C GLU A 116 2.51 31.73 23.51
N LEU A 117 3.83 31.59 23.42
CA LEU A 117 4.85 32.26 24.24
C LEU A 117 5.44 33.47 23.51
#